data_AF-A0A4U6CXT0-F1
#
_entry.id   AF-A0A4U6CXT0-F1
#
_cell.length_a   1.000
_cell.length_b   1.000
_cell.length_c   1.000
_cell.angle_alpha   90.00
_cell.angle_beta   90.00
_cell.angle_gamma   90.00
#
_symmetry.space_group_name_H-M   'P 1'
#
loop_
_entity.id
_entity.type
_entity.pdbx_description
1 polymer ?
#
loop_
_entity_poly.entity_id
_entity_poly.type
_entity_poly.pdbx_seq_one_letter_code
_entity_poly.pdbx_strand_id
1 'polypeptide(L)' 'MLFTRILAFGNQEIFLISCWVAVLLLVIWSISDLMSNKDMILGEKLIWLLVILFFPIFGTLIYLYYGRSDKHLSDRG' A
#
# COMPACT_ATOMS: atom_id res chain seq x y z
N MET A 1 -3.08 -28.81 19.68
CA MET A 1 -4.52 -28.47 19.59
C MET A 1 -4.81 -26.98 19.39
N LEU A 2 -3.85 -26.06 19.56
CA LEU A 2 -4.05 -24.62 19.30
C LEU A 2 -3.99 -24.25 17.81
N PHE A 3 -3.06 -24.86 17.07
CA PHE A 3 -2.81 -24.60 15.64
C PHE A 3 -4.02 -24.89 14.74
N THR A 4 -4.77 -25.95 15.03
CA THR A 4 -6.00 -26.32 14.32
C THR A 4 -7.15 -25.36 14.56
N ARG A 5 -7.16 -24.60 15.66
CA ARG A 5 -8.16 -23.53 15.90
C ARG A 5 -7.86 -22.26 15.13
N ILE A 6 -6.59 -21.98 14.85
CA ILE A 6 -6.20 -20.89 13.96
C ILE A 6 -6.61 -21.25 12.53
N LEU A 7 -6.40 -22.49 12.07
CA LEU A 7 -6.74 -22.87 10.68
C LEU A 7 -8.21 -23.23 10.44
N ALA A 8 -9.05 -23.27 11.47
CA ALA A 8 -10.49 -23.50 11.35
C ALA A 8 -11.25 -22.22 10.96
N PHE A 9 -10.74 -21.49 9.96
CA PHE A 9 -11.40 -20.31 9.41
C PHE A 9 -12.47 -20.75 8.41
N GLY A 10 -13.67 -20.19 8.53
CA GLY A 10 -14.69 -20.34 7.50
C GLY A 10 -14.33 -19.55 6.24
N ASN A 11 -15.09 -19.81 5.16
CA ASN A 11 -14.87 -19.16 3.87
C ASN A 11 -14.96 -17.61 3.95
N GLN A 12 -15.78 -17.09 4.87
CA GLN A 12 -15.95 -15.65 5.06
C GLN A 12 -14.72 -15.01 5.71
N GLU A 13 -14.14 -15.66 6.72
CA GLU A 13 -12.94 -15.21 7.42
C GLU A 13 -11.72 -15.24 6.49
N ILE A 14 -11.57 -16.30 5.70
CA ILE A 14 -10.50 -16.42 4.69
C ILE A 14 -10.60 -15.29 3.66
N PHE A 15 -11.81 -14.98 3.20
CA PHE A 15 -12.05 -13.88 2.26
C PHE A 15 -11.64 -12.53 2.85
N LEU A 16 -12.06 -12.23 4.08
CA LEU A 16 -11.70 -10.98 4.76
C LEU A 16 -10.20 -10.84 5.00
N ILE A 17 -9.53 -11.92 5.41
CA ILE A 17 -8.07 -11.96 5.58
C ILE A 17 -7.38 -11.71 4.24
N SER A 18 -7.84 -12.35 3.16
CA SER A 18 -7.28 -12.16 1.82
C SER A 18 -7.40 -10.70 1.35
N CYS A 19 -8.57 -10.07 1.55
CA CYS A 19 -8.77 -8.65 1.27
C CYS A 19 -7.79 -7.78 2.08
N TRP A 20 -7.63 -8.04 3.37
CA TRP A 20 -6.69 -7.32 4.22
C TRP A 20 -5.24 -7.46 3.75
N VAL A 21 -4.82 -8.68 3.40
CA VAL A 21 -3.49 -8.94 2.84
C VAL A 21 -3.29 -8.18 1.54
N ALA A 22 -4.29 -8.15 0.66
CA ALA A 22 -4.22 -7.40 -0.60
C ALA A 22 -4.02 -5.88 -0.35
N VAL A 23 -4.74 -5.31 0.62
CA VAL A 23 -4.56 -3.90 1.02
C VAL A 23 -3.14 -3.65 1.54
N LEU A 24 -2.62 -4.52 2.40
CA LEU A 24 -1.25 -4.38 2.93
C LEU A 24 -0.20 -4.48 1.82
N LEU A 25 -0.36 -5.41 0.88
CA LEU A 25 0.53 -5.53 -0.27
C LEU A 25 0.51 -4.25 -1.12
N LEU A 26 -0.67 -3.67 -1.34
CA LEU A 26 -0.82 -2.39 -2.04
C LEU A 26 -0.12 -1.23 -1.32
N VAL A 27 -0.26 -1.14 0.01
CA VAL A 27 0.42 -0.14 0.85
C VAL A 27 1.93 -0.28 0.75
N ILE A 28 2.46 -1.49 0.95
CA ILE A 28 3.90 -1.77 0.87
C ILE A 28 4.45 -1.41 -0.51
N TRP A 29 3.75 -1.84 -1.56
CA TRP A 29 4.12 -1.52 -2.93
C TRP A 29 4.13 -0.01 -3.17
N SER A 30 3.13 0.72 -2.66
CA SER A 30 3.05 2.18 -2.80
C SER A 30 4.15 2.93 -2.06
N ILE A 31 4.56 2.44 -0.88
CA ILE A 31 5.70 3.00 -0.15
C ILE A 31 7.01 2.73 -0.92
N SER A 32 7.20 1.52 -1.44
CA SER A 32 8.34 1.20 -2.30
C SER A 32 8.37 2.09 -3.54
N ASP A 33 7.19 2.34 -4.11
CA ASP A 33 7.03 3.23 -5.25
C ASP A 33 7.45 4.67 -4.91
N LEU A 34 6.97 5.19 -3.79
CA LEU A 34 7.29 6.52 -3.27
C LEU A 34 8.78 6.70 -2.99
N MET A 35 9.43 5.70 -2.39
CA MET A 35 10.85 5.77 -2.07
C MET A 35 11.72 5.85 -3.32
N SER A 36 11.34 5.11 -4.38
CA SER A 36 12.09 5.08 -5.65
C SER A 36 11.78 6.28 -6.56
N ASN A 37 10.78 7.10 -6.25
CA ASN A 37 10.50 8.33 -7.00
C ASN A 37 11.64 9.34 -6.85
N LYS A 38 12.44 9.56 -7.90
CA LYS A 38 13.57 10.49 -7.88
C LYS A 38 13.17 11.95 -8.07
N ASP A 39 11.96 12.19 -8.56
CA ASP A 39 11.45 13.54 -8.85
C ASP A 39 10.95 14.27 -7.60
N MET A 40 10.58 13.53 -6.55
CA MET A 40 10.10 14.10 -5.29
C MET A 40 11.23 14.40 -4.32
N ILE A 41 11.18 15.61 -3.75
CA ILE A 41 12.04 15.99 -2.63
C ILE A 41 11.64 15.27 -1.34
N LEU A 42 12.57 15.18 -0.38
CA LEU A 42 12.39 14.41 0.86
C LEU A 42 11.15 14.85 1.67
N GLY A 43 10.86 16.15 1.73
CA GLY A 43 9.71 16.68 2.46
C GLY A 43 8.37 16.19 1.89
N GLU A 44 8.23 16.21 0.57
CA GLU A 44 7.04 15.70 -0.12
C GLU A 44 6.89 14.19 0.08
N LYS A 45 8.00 13.45 0.01
CA LYS A 45 7.99 12.00 0.32
C LYS A 45 7.53 11.73 1.74
N LEU A 46 7.98 12.51 2.72
CA LEU A 46 7.55 12.33 4.11
C LEU A 46 6.05 12.60 4.28
N ILE A 47 5.52 13.64 3.63
CA ILE A 47 4.08 13.94 3.67
C ILE A 47 3.27 12.78 3.07
N TRP A 48 3.65 12.30 1.89
CA TRP A 48 2.96 11.17 1.27
C TRP A 48 3.09 9.88 2.08
N LEU A 49 4.25 9.62 2.67
CA LEU A 49 4.47 8.48 3.54
C LEU A 49 3.52 8.53 4.75
N LEU A 50 3.37 9.69 5.39
CA LEU A 50 2.42 9.87 6.49
C LEU A 50 0.97 9.66 6.02
N VAL A 51 0.59 10.22 4.88
CA VAL A 51 -0.76 10.04 4.33
C VAL A 51 -1.07 8.57 4.06
N ILE A 52 -0.14 7.82 3.45
CA ILE A 52 -0.29 6.39 3.18
C ILE A 52 -0.35 5.59 4.50
N LEU A 53 0.49 5.92 5.49
CA LEU A 53 0.56 5.18 6.74
C LEU A 53 -0.70 5.37 7.62
N PHE A 54 -1.21 6.60 7.71
CA PHE A 54 -2.40 6.92 8.51
C PHE A 54 -3.72 6.65 7.78
N PHE A 55 -3.72 6.64 6.45
CA PHE A 55 -4.87 6.34 5.62
C PHE A 55 -4.55 5.26 4.57
N PRO A 56 -4.32 3.99 4.98
CA PRO A 56 -3.76 2.95 4.10
C PRO A 56 -4.60 2.63 2.87
N ILE A 57 -5.93 2.77 2.92
CA ILE A 57 -6.78 2.59 1.74
C ILE A 57 -6.77 3.86 0.89
N PHE A 58 -7.32 4.96 1.42
CA PHE A 58 -7.50 6.19 0.63
C PHE A 58 -6.19 6.88 0.30
N GLY A 59 -5.26 7.01 1.25
CA GLY A 59 -3.96 7.61 1.05
C GLY A 59 -3.13 6.89 -0.01
N THR A 60 -3.16 5.55 -0.02
CA THR A 60 -2.55 4.73 -1.08
C THR A 60 -3.16 5.01 -2.45
N LEU A 61 -4.49 4.99 -2.55
CA LEU A 61 -5.18 5.24 -3.83
C LEU A 61 -4.91 6.65 -4.36
N ILE A 62 -4.99 7.66 -3.49
CA ILE A 62 -4.72 9.05 -3.85
C ILE A 62 -3.26 9.23 -4.26
N TYR A 63 -2.31 8.65 -3.52
CA TYR A 63 -0.89 8.69 -3.91
C TYR A 63 -0.66 8.08 -5.29
N LEU A 64 -1.19 6.88 -5.53
CA LEU A 64 -1.00 6.18 -6.80
C LEU A 64 -1.65 6.92 -7.97
N TYR A 65 -2.75 7.64 -7.76
CA TYR A 65 -3.44 8.34 -8.84
C TYR A 65 -2.94 9.78 -9.06
N TYR A 66 -2.75 10.56 -8.00
CA TYR A 66 -2.40 11.98 -8.06
C TYR A 66 -1.00 12.30 -7.54
N GLY A 67 -0.49 11.51 -6.60
CA GLY A 67 0.82 11.74 -5.97
C GLY A 67 2.00 11.34 -6.87
N ARG A 68 1.81 10.44 -7.84
CA ARG A 68 2.88 10.03 -8.76
C ARG A 68 3.11 11.08 -9.84
N SER A 69 4.38 11.46 -10.03
CA SER A 69 4.82 12.33 -11.14
C SER A 69 4.73 11.58 -12.47
N ASP A 70 4.25 12.23 -13.52
CA ASP A 70 4.20 11.65 -14.87
C ASP A 70 5.58 11.20 -15.38
N LYS A 71 6.64 11.94 -15.01
CA LYS A 71 8.02 11.57 -15.37
C LYS A 71 8.44 10.27 -14.69
N HIS A 72 8.14 10.13 -13.40
CA HIS A 72 8.38 8.90 -12.64
C HIS A 72 7.58 7.71 -13.19
N LEU A 73 6.36 7.92 -13.67
CA LEU A 73 5.57 6.89 -14.34
C LEU A 73 6.22 6.46 -15.67
N SER A 74 6.73 7.41 -16.44
CA SER A 74 7.40 7.13 -17.72
C SER A 74 8.73 6.38 -17.57
N ASP A 75 9.44 6.54 -16.45
CA ASP A 75 10.70 5.81 -16.15
C ASP A 75 10.46 4.33 -15.80
N ARG A 76 9.22 3.95 -15.51
CA ARG A 76 8.85 2.61 -15.05
C ARG A 76 8.05 1.77 -16.06
N GLY A 77 7.62 2.36 -17.17
CA GLY A 77 6.92 1.69 -18.27
C GLY A 77 7.89 1.11 -19.28
#